data_AF-A0A0G1MV12-F1
#
_entry.id   AF-A0A0G1MV12-F1
#
_cell.length_a   1.000
_cell.length_b   1.000
_cell.length_c   1.000
_cell.angle_alpha   90.00
_cell.angle_beta   90.00
_cell.angle_gamma   90.00
#
_symmetry.space_group_name_H-M   'P 1'
#
loop_
_entity.id
_entity.type
_entity.pdbx_description
1 polymer ?
#
loop_
_entity_poly.entity_id
_entity_poly.type
_entity_poly.pdbx_seq_one_letter_code
_entity_poly.pdbx_strand_id
1 'polypeptide(L)'
;MCGTLSFLGLTLWYVPKVGNIAILFAMIADALAAAPTLVKSYHFPETEDYRIYFFGVVNAAIGILAISQWNFEHFGFPLYLLVLNLLLVLLIRFKIGKRLQKRNA
;
A
#
# COMPACT_ATOMS: atom_id res chain seq x y z
N MET A 1 -25.31 -14.84 -10.65
CA MET A 1 -25.27 -13.39 -10.34
C MET A 1 -23.87 -12.78 -10.44
N CYS A 2 -22.91 -13.44 -11.11
CA CYS A 2 -21.56 -12.92 -11.34
C CYS A 2 -21.48 -12.04 -12.60
N GLY A 3 -22.24 -12.39 -13.65
CA GLY A 3 -22.26 -11.63 -14.91
C GLY A 3 -22.75 -10.18 -14.75
N THR A 4 -23.76 -9.95 -13.90
CA THR A 4 -24.27 -8.59 -13.62
C THR A 4 -23.28 -7.76 -12.81
N LEU A 5 -22.55 -8.36 -11.85
CA LEU A 5 -21.46 -7.67 -11.15
C LEU A 5 -20.29 -7.36 -12.08
N SER A 6 -19.92 -8.26 -12.99
CA SER A 6 -18.90 -7.98 -14.00
C SER A 6 -19.31 -6.86 -14.96
N PHE A 7 -20.59 -6.82 -15.37
CA PHE A 7 -21.11 -5.76 -16.22
C PHE A 7 -21.14 -4.40 -15.50
N LEU A 8 -21.54 -4.38 -14.23
CA LEU A 8 -21.51 -3.16 -13.42
C LEU A 8 -20.08 -2.69 -13.18
N GLY A 9 -19.15 -3.60 -12.91
CA GLY A 9 -17.72 -3.30 -12.80
C GLY A 9 -17.14 -2.71 -14.09
N LEU A 10 -17.50 -3.27 -15.25
CA LEU A 10 -17.07 -2.75 -16.55
C LEU A 10 -17.64 -1.35 -16.83
N THR A 11 -18.91 -1.15 -16.49
CA THR A 11 -19.61 0.13 -16.71
C THR A 11 -19.06 1.20 -15.77
N LEU A 12 -18.83 0.88 -14.49
CA LEU A 12 -18.19 1.79 -13.54
C LEU A 12 -16.74 2.10 -13.92
N TRP A 13 -16.01 1.15 -14.51
CA TRP A 13 -14.65 1.39 -15.00
C TRP A 13 -14.61 2.32 -16.21
N TYR A 14 -15.64 2.29 -17.06
CA TYR A 14 -15.73 3.13 -18.26
C TYR A 14 -16.10 4.60 -17.96
N VAL A 15 -16.77 4.88 -16.83
CA VAL A 15 -17.24 6.24 -16.48
C VAL A 15 -16.10 7.22 -16.16
N PRO A 16 -15.08 6.88 -15.34
CA PRO A 16 -13.93 7.75 -15.18
C PRO A 16 -13.03 7.60 -16.41
N LYS A 17 -13.26 8.43 -17.44
CA LYS A 17 -12.32 8.68 -18.55
C LYS A 17 -11.01 9.37 -18.12
N VAL A 18 -10.65 9.19 -16.85
CA VAL A 18 -9.47 9.66 -16.12
C VAL A 18 -9.17 8.55 -15.11
N GLY A 19 -8.63 7.42 -15.59
CA GLY A 19 -8.26 6.27 -14.74
C GLY A 19 -7.38 6.70 -13.55
N ASN A 20 -6.60 7.76 -13.75
CA ASN A 20 -5.85 8.48 -12.71
C ASN A 20 -6.65 8.82 -11.44
N ILE A 21 -7.91 9.28 -11.54
CA ILE A 21 -8.71 9.68 -10.37
C ILE A 21 -9.18 8.45 -9.59
N ALA A 22 -9.60 7.40 -10.29
CA ALA A 22 -10.01 6.14 -9.66
C ALA A 22 -8.85 5.52 -8.87
N ILE A 23 -7.64 5.58 -9.43
CA ILE A 23 -6.43 5.06 -8.79
C ILE A 23 -6.03 5.95 -7.59
N LEU A 24 -6.19 7.27 -7.69
CA LEU A 24 -6.00 8.19 -6.56
C LEU A 24 -6.93 7.87 -5.39
N PHE A 25 -8.22 7.67 -5.64
CA PHE A 25 -9.17 7.27 -4.61
C PHE A 25 -8.84 5.89 -4.03
N ALA A 26 -8.41 4.94 -4.86
CA ALA A 26 -7.97 3.62 -4.40
C ALA A 26 -6.74 3.72 -3.48
N MET A 27 -5.74 4.54 -3.83
CA MET A 27 -4.57 4.80 -2.97
C MET A 27 -4.97 5.43 -1.64
N ILE A 28 -5.89 6.41 -1.65
CA ILE A 28 -6.36 7.06 -0.42
C ILE A 28 -7.12 6.06 0.46
N ALA A 29 -8.00 5.26 -0.13
CA ALA A 29 -8.72 4.22 0.60
C ALA A 29 -7.76 3.20 1.22
N ASP A 30 -6.73 2.78 0.48
CA ASP A 30 -5.69 1.88 0.99
C ASP A 30 -4.87 2.55 2.11
N ALA A 31 -4.50 3.83 1.96
CA ALA A 31 -3.76 4.56 2.98
C ALA A 31 -4.54 4.68 4.30
N LEU A 32 -5.86 4.90 4.21
CA LEU A 32 -6.75 4.90 5.38
C LEU A 32 -6.84 3.52 6.02
N ALA A 33 -6.87 2.45 5.21
CA ALA A 33 -6.84 1.07 5.70
C ALA A 33 -5.48 0.69 6.32
N ALA A 34 -4.38 1.26 5.83
CA ALA A 34 -3.03 1.07 6.34
C ALA A 34 -2.74 1.88 7.62
N ALA A 35 -3.51 2.92 7.91
CA ALA A 35 -3.36 3.76 9.09
C ALA A 35 -3.35 2.97 10.43
N PRO A 36 -4.33 2.08 10.73
CA PRO A 36 -4.27 1.27 11.96
C PRO A 36 -3.06 0.35 12.02
N THR A 37 -2.60 -0.16 10.87
CA THR A 37 -1.39 -0.98 10.77
C THR A 37 -0.15 -0.17 11.12
N LEU A 38 -0.02 1.06 10.59
CA LEU A 38 1.08 1.96 10.92
C LEU A 38 1.12 2.31 12.41
N VAL A 39 -0.03 2.65 13.00
CA VAL A 39 -0.16 2.93 14.44
C VAL A 39 0.23 1.71 15.27
N LYS A 40 -0.25 0.52 14.90
CA LYS A 40 0.09 -0.73 15.58
C LYS A 40 1.58 -1.08 15.44
N SER A 41 2.15 -0.97 14.24
CA SER A 41 3.58 -1.20 14.00
C SER A 41 4.46 -0.20 14.75
N TYR A 42 3.98 1.03 15.00
CA TYR A 42 4.68 1.99 15.83
C TYR A 42 4.66 1.62 17.31
N HIS A 43 3.48 1.37 17.90
CA HIS A 43 3.35 1.06 19.33
C HIS A 43 3.81 -0.36 19.70
N PHE A 44 3.49 -1.35 18.87
CA PHE A 44 3.75 -2.77 19.12
C PHE A 44 4.47 -3.44 17.94
N PRO A 45 5.70 -2.99 17.59
CA PRO A 45 6.47 -3.53 16.46
C PRO A 45 6.80 -5.02 16.60
N GLU A 46 6.70 -5.61 17.79
CA GLU A 46 7.04 -7.02 18.03
C GLU A 46 5.88 -7.97 17.70
N THR A 47 4.68 -7.44 17.47
CA THR A 47 3.47 -8.23 17.15
C THR A 47 3.31 -8.50 15.65
N GLU A 48 4.14 -7.85 14.82
CA GLU A 48 4.07 -7.92 13.36
C GLU A 48 5.42 -8.41 12.81
N ASP A 49 5.40 -9.34 11.85
CA ASP A 49 6.62 -9.85 11.23
C ASP A 49 7.04 -8.94 10.07
N TYR A 50 8.23 -8.35 10.18
CA TYR A 50 8.81 -7.49 9.13
C TYR A 50 8.96 -8.22 7.79
N ARG A 51 9.07 -9.54 7.78
CA ARG A 51 9.26 -10.34 6.57
C ARG A 51 8.07 -10.22 5.63
N ILE A 52 6.85 -10.14 6.16
CA ILE A 52 5.62 -10.02 5.35
C ILE A 52 5.67 -8.73 4.52
N TYR A 53 5.98 -7.61 5.18
CA TYR A 53 6.11 -6.31 4.52
C TYR A 53 7.34 -6.25 3.60
N PHE A 54 8.43 -6.95 3.93
CA PHE A 54 9.59 -7.07 3.06
C PHE A 54 9.28 -7.80 1.75
N PHE A 55 8.52 -8.90 1.80
CA PHE A 55 8.02 -9.54 0.59
C PHE A 55 7.07 -8.62 -0.18
N GLY A 56 6.30 -7.77 0.50
CA GLY A 56 5.53 -6.69 -0.11
C GLY A 56 6.39 -5.69 -0.90
N VAL A 57 7.54 -5.28 -0.35
CA VAL A 57 8.52 -4.42 -1.06
C VAL A 57 9.07 -5.13 -2.30
N VAL A 58 9.48 -6.40 -2.18
CA VAL A 58 10.00 -7.18 -3.31
C VAL A 58 8.94 -7.33 -4.39
N ASN A 59 7.70 -7.65 -4.01
CA ASN A 59 6.58 -7.75 -4.94
C ASN A 59 6.32 -6.43 -5.65
N ALA A 60 6.30 -5.30 -4.93
CA ALA A 60 6.10 -3.99 -5.52
C ALA A 60 7.27 -3.59 -6.46
N ALA A 61 8.51 -3.92 -6.10
CA ALA A 61 9.68 -3.68 -6.94
C ALA A 61 9.62 -4.50 -8.25
N ILE A 62 9.27 -5.79 -8.16
CA ILE A 62 9.02 -6.63 -9.34
C ILE A 62 7.87 -6.07 -10.16
N GLY A 63 6.79 -5.62 -9.50
CA GLY A 63 5.66 -4.97 -10.13
C GLY A 63 6.07 -3.76 -10.96
N ILE A 64 6.92 -2.89 -10.42
CA ILE A 64 7.45 -1.72 -11.14
C ILE A 64 8.32 -2.15 -12.33
N LEU A 65 9.18 -3.15 -12.16
CA LEU A 65 10.05 -3.65 -13.24
C LEU A 65 9.26 -4.34 -14.36
N ALA A 66 8.10 -4.92 -14.05
CA ALA A 66 7.22 -5.57 -15.02
C ALA A 66 6.38 -4.58 -15.85
N ILE A 67 6.36 -3.28 -15.48
CA ILE A 67 5.59 -2.27 -16.21
C ILE A 67 6.25 -2.01 -17.57
N SER A 68 5.53 -2.34 -18.64
CA SER A 68 5.93 -2.00 -20.01
C SER A 68 5.52 -0.58 -20.42
N GLN A 69 4.48 -0.02 -19.81
CA GLN A 69 3.98 1.33 -20.12
C GLN A 69 4.04 2.26 -18.89
N TRP A 70 4.91 3.26 -18.97
CA TRP A 70 5.14 4.25 -17.91
C TRP A 70 4.06 5.33 -17.89
N ASN A 71 2.83 4.92 -17.57
CA ASN A 71 1.72 5.81 -17.28
C ASN A 71 1.46 5.87 -15.77
N PHE A 72 0.93 6.99 -15.29
CA PHE A 72 0.58 7.18 -13.88
C PHE A 72 -0.32 6.05 -13.35
N GLU A 73 -1.19 5.52 -14.21
CA GLU A 73 -2.11 4.45 -13.88
C GLU A 73 -1.40 3.13 -13.51
N HIS A 74 -0.31 2.80 -14.21
CA HIS A 74 0.42 1.56 -13.99
C HIS A 74 1.51 1.72 -12.93
N PHE A 75 2.12 2.90 -12.83
CA PHE A 75 3.25 3.13 -11.93
C PHE A 75 2.84 3.65 -10.54
N GLY A 76 1.76 4.43 -10.45
CA GLY A 76 1.37 5.13 -9.22
C GLY A 76 1.09 4.18 -8.05
N PHE A 77 0.27 3.16 -8.28
CA PHE A 77 -0.13 2.22 -7.23
C PHE A 77 1.02 1.29 -6.77
N PRO A 78 1.83 0.68 -7.66
CA PRO A 78 3.01 -0.07 -7.25
C PRO A 78 4.06 0.77 -6.51
N LEU A 79 4.28 2.02 -6.92
CA LEU A 79 5.19 2.93 -6.21
C LEU A 79 4.67 3.24 -4.80
N TYR A 80 3.38 3.53 -4.66
CA TYR A 80 2.74 3.75 -3.37
C TYR A 80 2.91 2.53 -2.44
N LEU A 81 2.63 1.32 -2.93
CA LEU A 81 2.81 0.09 -2.17
C LEU A 81 4.27 -0.13 -1.79
N LEU A 82 5.22 0.19 -2.67
CA LEU A 82 6.65 0.08 -2.36
C LEU A 82 7.01 0.99 -1.19
N VAL A 83 6.61 2.26 -1.24
CA VAL A 83 6.91 3.24 -0.18
C VAL A 83 6.26 2.85 1.15
N LEU A 84 4.98 2.46 1.14
CA LEU A 84 4.25 2.08 2.35
C LEU A 84 4.87 0.84 3.02
N ASN A 85 5.11 -0.22 2.24
CA ASN A 85 5.70 -1.45 2.76
C ASN A 85 7.12 -1.21 3.29
N LEU A 86 7.92 -0.39 2.60
CA LEU A 86 9.27 -0.05 3.04
C LEU A 86 9.24 0.73 4.35
N LEU A 87 8.31 1.67 4.49
CA LEU A 87 8.08 2.42 5.73
C LEU A 87 7.68 1.48 6.89
N LEU A 88 6.79 0.52 6.66
CA LEU A 88 6.41 -0.49 7.65
C LEU A 88 7.58 -1.39 8.04
N VAL A 89 8.37 -1.87 7.08
CA VAL A 89 9.60 -2.64 7.34
C VAL A 89 10.56 -1.84 8.21
N LEU A 90 10.78 -0.56 7.91
CA LEU A 90 11.65 0.30 8.70
C LEU A 90 11.12 0.49 10.13
N LEU A 91 9.82 0.79 10.30
CA LEU A 91 9.21 0.94 11.62
C LEU A 91 9.36 -0.32 12.49
N ILE A 92 9.04 -1.48 11.92
CA ILE A 92 9.07 -2.77 12.61
C ILE A 92 10.51 -3.20 12.90
N ARG A 93 11.40 -3.13 11.90
CA ARG A 93 12.80 -3.60 12.01
C ARG A 93 13.62 -2.74 12.97
N PHE A 94 13.48 -1.42 12.91
CA PHE A 94 14.23 -0.50 13.79
C PHE A 94 13.56 -0.29 15.15
N LYS A 95 12.34 -0.82 15.35
CA LYS A 95 11.53 -0.69 16.56
C LYS A 95 11.42 0.78 17.02
N ILE A 96 11.15 1.68 16.07
CA ILE A 96 11.25 3.14 16.27
C ILE A 96 10.34 3.62 17.40
N GLY A 97 9.08 3.17 17.46
CA GLY A 97 8.15 3.62 18.49
C GLY A 97 8.54 3.18 19.90
N LYS A 98 9.15 1.99 20.07
CA LYS A 98 9.69 1.55 21.36
C LYS A 98 10.91 2.38 21.79
N ARG A 99 11.77 2.77 20.84
CA ARG A 99 12.93 3.64 21.10
C ARG A 99 12.52 5.06 21.49
N LEU A 100 11.49 5.62 20.86
CA LEU A 100 10.95 6.95 21.20
C LEU A 100 10.20 6.95 22.54
N GLN A 101 9.43 5.90 22.83
CA GLN A 101 8.75 5.78 24.13
C GLN A 101 9.75 5.63 25.29
N LYS A 102 10.86 4.92 25.08
CA LYS A 102 11.95 4.80 26.07
C LYS A 102 12.78 6.08 26.23
N ARG A 103 12.66 7.05 25.31
CA ARG A 103 13.35 8.36 25.38
C ARG A 103 12.49 9.43 26.05
N ASN A 104 11.17 9.24 26.10
CA ASN A 104 10.20 10.15 26.74
C ASN A 104 9.75 9.68 28.13
N ALA A 105 10.29 8.57 28.64
CA ALA A 105 10.10 8.06 30.00
C ALA A 105 11.40 8.18 30.78
#